data_AF-A0A6G1C790-F1
#
_entry.id   AF-A0A6G1C790-F1
#
_cell.length_a   1.000
_cell.length_b   1.000
_cell.length_c   1.000
_cell.angle_alpha   90.00
_cell.angle_beta   90.00
_cell.angle_gamma   90.00
#
_symmetry.space_group_name_H-M   'P 1'
#
loop_
_entity.id
_entity.type
_entity.pdbx_description
1 polymer ?
#
loop_
_entity_poly.entity_id
_entity_poly.type
_entity_poly.pdbx_seq_one_letter_code
_entity_poly.pdbx_strand_id
1 'polypeptide(L)'
;MSIPPNAVIWGSLLASCRVHGNISIGIQAAEHRLKLEPGCAATHIQLANLYAAIGCWSDVARVRMAMKERGLKTNIGCSWIEVVAKPPWGPGWALHPIGNPPPPCRLALALEEINIEKSGFT
;
A
#
# COMPACT_ATOMS: atom_id res chain seq x y z
N MET A 1 21.41 3.66 33.27
CA MET A 1 21.02 4.88 32.54
C MET A 1 19.84 4.54 31.65
N SER A 2 18.74 5.30 31.72
CA SER A 2 17.60 5.13 30.81
C SER A 2 17.68 6.22 29.75
N ILE A 3 17.94 5.83 28.51
CA ILE A 3 18.02 6.75 27.37
C ILE A 3 16.73 6.55 26.58
N PRO A 4 15.92 7.61 26.36
CA PRO A 4 14.69 7.47 25.59
C PRO A 4 15.02 7.02 24.15
N PRO A 5 14.26 6.06 23.58
CA PRO A 5 14.51 5.55 22.25
C PRO A 5 14.27 6.64 21.19
N ASN A 6 15.26 6.85 20.34
CA ASN A 6 15.20 7.79 19.22
C ASN A 6 14.49 7.19 18.00
N ALA A 7 14.29 7.99 16.95
CA ALA A 7 13.58 7.57 15.74
C ALA A 7 14.26 6.38 15.03
N VAL A 8 15.59 6.27 15.13
CA VAL A 8 16.38 5.17 14.55
C VAL A 8 16.09 3.83 15.25
N ILE A 9 15.99 3.84 16.58
CA ILE A 9 15.66 2.64 17.37
C ILE A 9 14.25 2.15 17.00
N TRP A 10 13.27 3.05 16.95
CA TRP A 10 11.92 2.71 16.53
C TRP A 10 11.84 2.24 15.07
N GLY A 11 12.62 2.86 14.19
CA GLY A 11 12.74 2.43 12.79
C GLY A 11 13.32 1.02 12.64
N SER A 12 14.33 0.68 13.44
CA SER A 12 14.95 -0.65 13.46
C SER A 12 13.97 -1.71 13.99
N LEU A 13 13.24 -1.38 15.06
CA LEU A 13 12.21 -2.26 15.60
C LEU A 13 11.08 -2.50 14.58
N LEU A 14 10.61 -1.43 13.93
CA LEU A 14 9.58 -1.52 12.88
C LEU A 14 10.04 -2.39 11.71
N ALA A 15 11.29 -2.23 11.25
CA ALA A 15 11.86 -3.07 10.20
C ALA A 15 11.90 -4.55 10.62
N SER A 16 12.33 -4.84 11.85
CA SER A 16 12.34 -6.21 12.39
C SER A 16 10.93 -6.80 12.49
N CYS A 17 9.94 -6.02 12.94
CA CYS A 17 8.55 -6.45 13.04
C CYS A 17 7.95 -6.82 11.67
N ARG A 18 8.34 -6.11 10.61
CA ARG A 18 7.92 -6.42 9.23
C ARG A 18 8.51 -7.74 8.73
N VAL A 19 9.74 -8.08 9.12
CA VAL A 19 10.40 -9.34 8.73
C VAL A 19 9.82 -10.52 9.51
N HIS A 20 9.59 -10.35 10.82
CA HIS A 20 9.14 -11.43 11.69
C HIS A 20 7.61 -11.53 11.83
N GLY A 21 6.85 -10.67 11.14
CA GLY A 21 5.38 -10.72 11.11
C GLY A 21 4.69 -10.27 12.40
N ASN A 22 5.37 -9.55 13.30
CA ASN A 22 4.73 -9.06 14.52
C ASN A 22 4.03 -7.71 14.27
N ILE A 23 2.78 -7.78 13.83
CA ILE A 23 2.02 -6.59 13.40
C ILE A 23 1.76 -5.63 14.56
N SER A 24 1.35 -6.12 15.74
CA SER A 24 1.00 -5.28 16.89
C SER A 24 2.18 -4.43 17.38
N ILE A 25 3.37 -5.04 17.51
CA ILE A 25 4.59 -4.31 17.88
C ILE A 25 5.01 -3.38 16.73
N GLY A 26 4.83 -3.80 15.48
CA GLY A 26 5.05 -2.96 14.31
C GLY A 26 4.22 -1.67 14.34
N ILE A 27 2.93 -1.75 14.67
CA ILE A 27 2.04 -0.58 14.77
C ILE A 27 2.55 0.37 15.84
N GLN A 28 2.85 -0.13 17.04
CA GLN A 28 3.39 0.70 18.13
C GLN A 28 4.71 1.37 17.73
N ALA A 29 5.63 0.61 17.11
CA ALA A 29 6.92 1.13 16.68
C ALA A 29 6.76 2.25 15.63
N ALA A 30 5.86 2.07 14.68
CA ALA A 30 5.56 3.08 13.67
C ALA A 30 4.93 4.34 14.28
N GLU A 31 3.96 4.19 15.19
CA GLU A 31 3.34 5.34 15.88
C GLU A 31 4.36 6.12 16.72
N HIS A 32 5.22 5.43 17.47
CA HIS A 32 6.30 6.08 18.21
C HIS A 32 7.32 6.77 17.30
N ARG A 33 7.65 6.17 16.17
CA ARG A 33 8.51 6.80 15.16
C ARG A 33 7.85 8.05 14.57
N LEU A 34 6.56 8.02 14.26
CA LEU A 34 5.83 9.19 13.73
C LEU A 34 5.67 10.33 14.74
N LYS A 35 5.63 10.03 16.04
CA LYS A 35 5.70 11.05 17.10
C LYS A 35 7.03 11.82 17.08
N LEU A 36 8.13 11.15 16.70
CA LEU A 36 9.46 11.75 16.60
C LEU A 36 9.71 12.38 15.23
N GLU A 37 9.30 11.72 14.16
CA GLU A 37 9.51 12.13 12.76
C GLU A 37 8.18 12.13 11.98
N PRO A 38 7.30 13.11 12.22
CA PRO A 38 5.97 13.16 11.61
C PRO A 38 5.99 13.45 10.11
N GLY A 39 7.14 13.85 9.54
CA GLY A 39 7.33 14.05 8.10
C GLY A 39 7.77 12.80 7.34
N CYS A 40 7.98 11.67 8.02
CA CYS A 40 8.50 10.47 7.38
C CYS A 40 7.40 9.75 6.57
N ALA A 41 7.34 10.00 5.26
CA ALA A 41 6.39 9.36 4.36
C ALA A 41 6.50 7.82 4.36
N ALA A 42 7.71 7.29 4.42
CA ALA A 42 7.96 5.84 4.47
C ALA A 42 7.32 5.19 5.70
N THR A 43 7.39 5.85 6.87
CA THR A 43 6.80 5.33 8.11
C THR A 43 5.26 5.36 8.05
N HIS A 44 4.66 6.37 7.42
CA HIS A 44 3.22 6.40 7.20
C HIS A 44 2.76 5.26 6.27
N ILE A 45 3.48 5.01 5.18
CA ILE A 45 3.17 3.89 4.27
C ILE A 45 3.26 2.56 5.03
N GLN A 46 4.31 2.37 5.83
CA GLN A 46 4.48 1.16 6.64
C GLN A 46 3.34 0.98 7.65
N LEU A 47 2.91 2.06 8.32
CA LEU A 47 1.79 2.03 9.25
C LEU A 47 0.47 1.68 8.55
N ALA A 48 0.19 2.28 7.39
CA ALA A 48 -0.98 1.96 6.59
C ALA A 48 -0.98 0.48 6.15
N ASN A 49 0.17 -0.06 5.75
CA ASN A 49 0.28 -1.47 5.38
C ASN A 49 0.03 -2.41 6.57
N LEU A 50 0.52 -2.06 7.76
CA LEU A 50 0.27 -2.85 8.97
C LEU A 50 -1.22 -2.86 9.35
N TYR A 51 -1.91 -1.73 9.23
CA TYR A 51 -3.37 -1.66 9.42
C TYR A 51 -4.13 -2.44 8.35
N ALA A 52 -3.68 -2.41 7.10
CA ALA A 52 -4.27 -3.20 6.01
C ALA A 52 -4.12 -4.70 6.26
N ALA A 53 -2.98 -5.15 6.80
CA ALA A 53 -2.72 -6.56 7.10
C ALA A 53 -3.67 -7.15 8.16
N ILE A 54 -4.24 -6.31 9.04
CA ILE A 54 -5.27 -6.71 10.03
C ILE A 54 -6.70 -6.36 9.59
N GLY A 55 -6.89 -5.92 8.34
CA GLY A 55 -8.20 -5.56 7.80
C GLY A 55 -8.78 -4.26 8.35
N CYS A 56 -7.99 -3.43 9.02
CA CYS A 56 -8.46 -2.17 9.60
C CYS A 56 -8.42 -1.02 8.58
N TRP A 57 -9.30 -1.09 7.58
CA TRP A 57 -9.35 -0.13 6.47
C TRP A 57 -9.66 1.31 6.92
N SER A 58 -10.40 1.50 8.01
CA SER A 58 -10.66 2.81 8.60
C SER A 58 -9.37 3.50 9.05
N ASP A 59 -8.44 2.74 9.63
CA ASP A 59 -7.14 3.26 10.06
C ASP A 59 -6.21 3.51 8.87
N VAL A 60 -6.26 2.66 7.83
CA VAL A 60 -5.57 2.91 6.56
C VAL A 60 -6.01 4.25 5.96
N ALA A 61 -7.32 4.50 5.90
CA ALA A 61 -7.87 5.76 5.41
C ALA A 61 -7.40 6.95 6.26
N ARG A 62 -7.40 6.82 7.60
CA ARG A 62 -6.89 7.85 8.51
C ARG A 62 -5.44 8.19 8.25
N VAL A 63 -4.58 7.19 8.06
CA VAL A 63 -3.16 7.39 7.76
C VAL A 63 -2.98 8.07 6.40
N ARG A 64 -3.70 7.63 5.36
CA ARG A 64 -3.65 8.25 4.02
C ARG A 64 -4.12 9.71 4.04
N MET A 65 -5.17 10.03 4.81
CA MET A 65 -5.62 11.42 5.00
C MET A 65 -4.55 12.26 5.69
N ALA A 66 -3.92 11.75 6.75
CA ALA A 66 -2.82 12.44 7.44
C ALA A 66 -1.63 12.69 6.52
N MET A 67 -1.31 11.76 5.60
CA MET A 67 -0.27 11.97 4.59
C MET A 67 -0.63 13.10 3.62
N LYS A 68 -1.89 13.16 3.16
CA LYS A 68 -2.39 14.19 2.24
C LYS A 68 -2.36 15.58 2.88
N GLU A 69 -2.83 15.69 4.12
CA GLU A 69 -2.82 16.94 4.89
C GLU A 69 -1.40 17.50 5.07
N ARG A 70 -0.42 16.61 5.26
CA ARG A 70 1.00 16.96 5.41
C ARG A 70 1.73 17.15 4.08
N GLY A 71 1.05 17.00 2.94
CA GLY A 71 1.68 17.08 1.62
C GLY A 71 2.70 15.98 1.32
N LEU A 72 2.65 14.86 2.04
CA LEU A 72 3.56 13.73 1.85
C LEU A 72 3.18 12.98 0.57
N LYS A 73 3.99 13.16 -0.49
CA LYS A 73 3.80 12.47 -1.77
C LYS A 73 4.32 11.04 -1.65
N THR A 74 3.48 10.06 -1.98
CA THR A 74 3.89 8.67 -2.13
C THR A 74 4.22 8.42 -3.60
N ASN A 75 5.49 8.14 -3.92
CA ASN A 75 5.81 7.51 -5.20
C ASN A 75 5.49 6.02 -5.05
N ILE A 76 4.22 5.67 -5.24
CA ILE A 76 3.79 4.28 -5.35
C ILE A 76 4.29 3.84 -6.72
N GLY A 77 5.43 3.15 -6.76
CA GLY A 77 6.07 2.75 -8.01
C GLY A 77 5.12 1.90 -8.87
N CYS A 78 4.55 2.49 -9.91
CA CYS A 78 3.78 1.77 -10.91
C CYS A 78 4.72 1.21 -11.99
N SER A 79 5.17 -0.04 -11.85
CA SER A 79 5.69 -0.77 -13.03
C SER A 79 4.54 -1.58 -13.64
N TRP A 80 3.84 -0.99 -14.61
CA TRP A 80 2.83 -1.66 -15.42
C TRP A 80 3.53 -2.32 -16.61
N ILE A 81 3.64 -3.65 -16.64
CA ILE A 81 3.92 -4.36 -17.90
C ILE A 81 2.57 -4.76 -18.50
N GLU A 82 2.16 -4.02 -19.53
CA GLU A 82 0.89 -4.23 -20.21
C GLU A 82 1.03 -5.43 -21.15
N VAL A 83 0.73 -6.63 -20.68
CA VAL A 83 0.61 -7.79 -21.58
C VAL A 83 -0.79 -7.76 -22.17
N VAL A 84 -0.97 -7.00 -23.26
CA VAL A 84 -2.14 -7.16 -24.13
C VAL A 84 -2.03 -8.52 -24.80
N ALA A 85 -2.64 -9.55 -24.19
CA ALA A 85 -2.85 -10.82 -24.85
C ALA A 85 -3.87 -10.60 -25.98
N LYS A 86 -3.41 -10.67 -27.24
CA LYS A 86 -4.29 -10.64 -28.40
C LYS A 86 -5.14 -11.93 -28.38
N PRO A 87 -6.48 -11.86 -28.35
CA PRO A 87 -7.30 -13.07 -28.35
C PRO A 87 -7.12 -13.85 -29.67
N PRO A 88 -7.20 -15.20 -29.64
CA PRO A 88 -6.93 -16.06 -30.79
C PRO A 88 -8.02 -16.04 -31.88
N TRP A 89 -9.14 -15.38 -31.62
CA TRP A 89 -10.22 -15.22 -32.60
C TRP A 89 -10.05 -13.87 -33.28
N GLY A 90 -9.92 -13.88 -34.60
CA GLY A 90 -9.69 -12.69 -35.43
C GLY A 90 -10.75 -11.58 -35.29
N PRO A 91 -10.63 -10.47 -36.04
CA PRO A 91 -11.42 -9.25 -35.85
C PRO A 91 -12.87 -9.41 -36.34
N GLY A 92 -13.66 -10.25 -35.66
CA GLY A 92 -15.08 -10.48 -35.92
C GLY A 92 -16.02 -9.59 -35.11
N TRP A 93 -15.50 -8.69 -34.27
CA TRP A 93 -16.30 -7.83 -33.38
C TRP A 93 -16.67 -6.47 -33.99
N ALA A 94 -16.30 -6.20 -35.24
CA ALA A 94 -16.49 -4.90 -35.88
C ALA A 94 -17.88 -4.69 -36.55
N LEU A 95 -18.81 -5.65 -36.44
CA LEU A 95 -20.20 -5.45 -36.88
C LEU A 95 -21.14 -5.75 -35.72
N HIS A 96 -21.51 -4.74 -34.94
CA HIS A 96 -22.86 -4.54 -34.41
C HIS A 96 -23.01 -3.08 -33.92
N PRO A 97 -24.12 -2.40 -34.27
CA PRO A 97 -24.37 -1.02 -33.88
C PRO A 97 -25.00 -0.95 -32.50
N ILE A 98 -24.50 -0.03 -31.66
CA ILE A 98 -25.13 0.51 -30.44
C ILE A 98 -25.49 -0.55 -29.37
N GLY A 99 -24.61 -0.72 -28.38
CA GLY A 99 -24.92 -1.52 -27.20
C GLY A 99 -23.80 -1.58 -26.18
N ASN A 100 -23.52 -0.45 -25.52
CA ASN A 100 -22.63 -0.24 -24.37
C ASN A 100 -21.15 -0.72 -24.52
N PRO A 101 -20.14 0.13 -24.27
CA PRO A 101 -18.79 -0.40 -24.01
C PRO A 101 -18.87 -1.36 -22.81
N PRO A 102 -18.12 -2.49 -22.80
CA PRO A 102 -18.06 -3.34 -21.62
C PRO A 102 -17.67 -2.45 -20.43
N PRO A 103 -18.28 -2.66 -19.25
CA PRO A 103 -17.99 -1.82 -18.09
C PRO A 103 -16.47 -1.83 -17.90
N PRO A 104 -15.81 -0.66 -17.82
CA PRO A 104 -14.48 -0.70 -17.29
C PRO A 104 -14.65 -1.24 -15.85
N CYS A 105 -13.61 -1.93 -15.36
CA CYS A 105 -13.43 -2.12 -13.93
C CYS A 105 -14.19 -3.30 -13.29
N ARG A 106 -13.60 -4.49 -13.39
CA ARG A 106 -13.27 -5.23 -12.16
C ARG A 106 -11.79 -5.10 -11.76
N LEU A 107 -10.94 -4.54 -12.63
CA LEU A 107 -9.53 -4.31 -12.32
C LEU A 107 -9.22 -2.90 -11.81
N ALA A 108 -9.96 -1.84 -12.17
CA ALA A 108 -9.57 -0.49 -11.70
C ALA A 108 -9.87 -0.23 -10.22
N LEU A 109 -10.78 -0.98 -9.58
CA LEU A 109 -10.90 -0.98 -8.11
C LEU A 109 -9.94 -1.98 -7.45
N ALA A 110 -9.50 -3.02 -8.15
CA ALA A 110 -8.52 -3.97 -7.62
C ALA A 110 -7.08 -3.41 -7.64
N LEU A 111 -6.80 -2.37 -8.43
CA LEU A 111 -5.48 -1.71 -8.42
C LEU A 111 -5.18 -0.91 -7.14
N GLU A 112 -6.15 -0.76 -6.24
CA GLU A 112 -5.88 -0.30 -4.86
C GLU A 112 -5.63 -1.45 -3.87
N GLU A 113 -5.88 -2.71 -4.25
CA GLU A 113 -5.81 -3.88 -3.36
C GLU A 113 -4.57 -4.78 -3.60
N ILE A 114 -3.84 -4.65 -4.72
CA ILE A 114 -2.83 -5.67 -5.15
C ILE A 114 -1.36 -5.35 -4.74
N ASN A 115 -1.07 -4.44 -3.80
CA ASN A 115 0.31 -4.30 -3.30
C ASN A 115 0.64 -5.14 -2.05
N ILE A 116 -0.21 -6.10 -1.69
CA ILE A 116 0.00 -7.04 -0.57
C ILE A 116 0.51 -8.43 -1.02
N GLU A 117 0.56 -8.75 -2.33
CA GLU A 117 0.98 -10.10 -2.78
C GLU A 117 2.41 -10.22 -3.35
N LYS A 118 3.27 -9.19 -3.30
CA LYS A 118 4.68 -9.32 -3.75
C LYS A 118 5.73 -9.40 -2.63
N SER A 119 5.34 -9.82 -1.43
CA SER A 119 6.30 -10.33 -0.44
C SER A 119 5.81 -11.64 0.17
N GLY A 120 5.42 -12.59 -0.68
CA GLY A 120 5.48 -14.00 -0.36
C GLY A 120 6.84 -14.55 -0.79
N PHE A 121 7.65 -14.95 0.19
CA PHE A 121 8.38 -16.22 0.16
C PHE A 121 9.17 -16.56 -1.12
N THR A 122 10.41 -16.08 -1.21
CA THR A 122 11.64 -16.84 -1.53
C THR A 122 12.84 -16.00 -1.14
#